data_AF-A0A7S2WBC5-F1
#
_entry.id   AF-A0A7S2WBC5-F1
#
_cell.length_a   1.000
_cell.length_b   1.000
_cell.length_c   1.000
_cell.angle_alpha   90.00
_cell.angle_beta   90.00
_cell.angle_gamma   90.00
#
_symmetry.space_group_name_H-M   'P 1'
#
loop_
_entity.id
_entity.type
_entity.pdbx_description
1 polymer ?
#
loop_
_entity_poly.entity_id
_entity_poly.type
_entity_poly.pdbx_seq_one_letter_code
_entity_poly.pdbx_strand_id
1 'polypeptide(L)'
;METHAMTGRRTENRLEEIRKKREKVENAHVAVQEERDQLKSQLKDSQEEVHRLQATLEKTQQDLTAQGIREKQALVKDQQQLASRESMTENKFQRQMLLNQVQARKIEALEKQLSATEKSDLAISDLNQKLLAKEKKLEMTTLRLRHQNNKLLDDLELMKKNRGTGLNIAPGGNAIRKDLTGSSKDDELENARKIIEQQHKEIGTLRLQWSRLESNLIVANQKIAELRPAEKKRVSDVQLLTHLQLKSAEKIAKLEKKTIETAVLVDTSRVQQRKANDAKFKLMERNAILTANLENTNTQLLDNSQKLENEIHMLQSNLVHSKRANTEVLRGQFESESKWVLLKGRYDLLMKRYEGAKKRIASLEEESSGAKYKCSVAQRERSKLQQRVEQLVTTIQRLENKWKMDTGKKSTSGKESKRLEHDLLRTKTTLAGKEQDVVELEKDLKEERRRAERLGQAFLKRDQAARELAEQLEWNTKDLQLHQERLARTLRVASNLESQLLANSCTENGYISYFGEETAAPSNELLAAINSDESTQAPNNNDESKQVPNKQATPPSSTQQPVRQFEHPARQIAN
;
A
#
# COMPACT_ATOMS: atom_id res chain seq x y z
N MET A 1 78.84 -45.85 68.83
CA MET A 1 78.50 -44.45 68.51
C MET A 1 77.86 -44.27 67.12
N GLU A 2 77.81 -45.29 66.24
CA GLU A 2 77.26 -45.13 64.87
C GLU A 2 75.72 -45.30 64.75
N THR A 3 75.04 -45.78 65.79
CA THR A 3 73.57 -45.98 65.78
C THR A 3 72.76 -44.69 65.97
N HIS A 4 73.37 -43.63 66.52
CA HIS A 4 72.72 -42.32 66.70
C HIS A 4 72.78 -41.45 65.42
N ALA A 5 73.77 -41.63 64.55
CA ALA A 5 73.85 -40.90 63.28
C ALA A 5 72.82 -41.39 62.24
N MET A 6 72.44 -42.67 62.29
CA MET A 6 71.46 -43.28 61.38
C MET A 6 70.00 -42.97 61.77
N THR A 7 69.74 -42.68 63.04
CA THR A 7 68.42 -42.23 63.52
C THR A 7 68.17 -40.77 63.19
N GLY A 8 69.18 -39.91 63.30
CA GLY A 8 69.12 -38.48 62.90
C GLY A 8 68.76 -38.28 61.41
N ARG A 9 69.41 -38.99 60.48
CA ARG A 9 69.10 -38.88 59.03
C ARG A 9 67.72 -39.40 58.67
N ARG A 10 67.19 -40.41 59.38
CA ARG A 10 65.83 -40.93 59.16
C ARG A 10 64.77 -39.96 59.65
N THR A 11 64.99 -39.27 60.76
CA THR A 11 64.09 -38.23 61.24
C THR A 11 64.11 -37.00 60.35
N GLU A 12 65.28 -36.62 59.84
CA GLU A 12 65.45 -35.48 58.93
C GLU A 12 64.75 -35.72 57.58
N ASN A 13 64.94 -36.92 56.98
CA ASN A 13 64.22 -37.30 55.77
C ASN A 13 62.70 -37.36 55.98
N ARG A 14 62.22 -37.79 57.16
CA ARG A 14 60.79 -37.85 57.48
C ARG A 14 60.20 -36.46 57.69
N LEU A 15 60.95 -35.53 58.28
CA LEU A 15 60.55 -34.13 58.42
C LEU A 15 60.52 -33.42 57.06
N GLU A 16 61.49 -33.69 56.19
CA GLU A 16 61.53 -33.18 54.83
C GLU A 16 60.35 -33.69 53.98
N GLU A 17 59.98 -34.96 54.16
CA GLU A 17 58.82 -35.56 53.49
C GLU A 17 57.49 -34.96 53.99
N ILE A 18 57.40 -34.67 55.30
CA ILE A 18 56.25 -33.96 55.89
C ILE A 18 56.19 -32.52 55.38
N ARG A 19 57.33 -31.83 55.26
CA ARG A 19 57.42 -30.48 54.71
C ARG A 19 56.94 -30.43 53.25
N LYS A 20 57.42 -31.34 52.41
CA LYS A 20 56.97 -31.46 51.01
C LYS A 20 55.50 -31.84 50.89
N LYS A 21 54.97 -32.66 51.81
CA LYS A 21 53.53 -32.97 51.85
C LYS A 21 52.70 -31.76 52.26
N ARG A 22 53.15 -30.96 53.24
CA ARG A 22 52.50 -29.69 53.62
C ARG A 22 52.51 -28.68 52.48
N GLU A 23 53.65 -28.48 51.84
CA GLU A 23 53.80 -27.57 50.70
C GLU A 23 52.91 -27.98 49.52
N LYS A 24 52.76 -29.29 49.25
CA LYS A 24 51.79 -29.78 48.24
C LYS A 24 50.34 -29.52 48.61
N VAL A 25 49.97 -29.67 49.88
CA VAL A 25 48.62 -29.39 50.36
C VAL A 25 48.33 -27.89 50.33
N GLU A 26 49.31 -27.07 50.68
CA GLU A 26 49.23 -25.61 50.67
C GLU A 26 49.11 -25.08 49.24
N ASN A 27 49.91 -25.58 48.29
CA ASN A 27 49.78 -25.25 46.88
C ASN A 27 48.43 -25.71 46.27
N ALA A 28 47.93 -26.88 46.67
CA ALA A 28 46.60 -27.34 46.25
C ALA A 28 45.49 -26.47 46.84
N HIS A 29 45.63 -26.01 48.08
CA HIS A 29 44.69 -25.10 48.72
C HIS A 29 44.67 -23.73 48.03
N VAL A 30 45.83 -23.18 47.67
CA VAL A 30 45.93 -21.92 46.91
C VAL A 30 45.26 -22.06 45.54
N ALA A 31 45.53 -23.13 44.81
CA ALA A 31 44.90 -23.37 43.49
C ALA A 31 43.37 -23.49 43.58
N VAL A 32 42.84 -24.19 44.58
CA VAL A 32 41.38 -24.29 44.82
C VAL A 32 40.79 -22.93 45.21
N GLN A 33 41.55 -22.10 45.91
CA GLN A 33 41.10 -20.77 46.32
C GLN A 33 41.09 -19.79 45.15
N GLU A 34 42.07 -19.86 44.25
CA GLU A 34 42.10 -19.12 43.00
C GLU A 34 40.96 -19.53 42.06
N GLU A 35 40.68 -20.83 41.92
CA GLU A 35 39.50 -21.32 41.16
C GLU A 35 38.19 -20.82 41.77
N ARG A 36 38.06 -20.84 43.10
CA ARG A 36 36.88 -20.32 43.80
C ARG A 36 36.69 -18.82 43.55
N ASP A 37 37.77 -18.04 43.57
CA ASP A 37 37.71 -16.59 43.37
C ASP A 37 37.42 -16.25 41.89
N GLN A 38 37.94 -17.03 40.93
CA GLN A 38 37.55 -16.94 39.52
C GLN A 38 36.06 -17.26 39.31
N LEU A 39 35.56 -18.34 39.90
CA LEU A 39 34.14 -18.71 39.81
C LEU A 39 33.23 -17.66 40.46
N LYS A 40 33.67 -17.02 41.54
CA LYS A 40 32.96 -15.88 42.14
C LYS A 40 32.92 -14.66 41.21
N SER A 41 34.02 -14.35 40.53
CA SER A 41 34.04 -13.26 39.54
C SER A 41 33.08 -13.56 38.40
N GLN A 42 33.15 -14.75 37.81
CA GLN A 42 32.26 -15.16 36.72
C GLN A 42 30.78 -15.15 37.13
N LEU A 43 30.47 -15.57 38.36
CA LEU A 43 29.11 -15.50 38.90
C LEU A 43 28.63 -14.05 39.03
N LYS A 44 29.50 -13.14 39.50
CA LYS A 44 29.18 -11.72 39.62
C LYS A 44 28.94 -11.08 38.25
N ASP A 45 29.81 -11.37 37.28
CA ASP A 45 29.68 -10.88 35.91
C ASP A 45 28.37 -11.39 35.27
N SER A 46 28.04 -12.66 35.48
CA SER A 46 26.78 -13.26 35.02
C SER A 46 25.55 -12.62 35.68
N GLN A 47 25.62 -12.29 36.98
CA GLN A 47 24.53 -11.59 37.68
C GLN A 47 24.33 -10.17 37.16
N GLU A 48 25.42 -9.44 36.90
CA GLU A 48 25.35 -8.10 36.32
C GLU A 48 24.78 -8.14 34.89
N GLU A 49 25.12 -9.15 34.10
CA GLU A 49 24.57 -9.35 32.75
C GLU A 49 23.07 -9.68 32.79
N VAL A 50 22.63 -10.54 33.72
CA VAL A 50 21.20 -10.81 33.94
C VAL A 50 20.44 -9.53 34.33
N HIS A 51 21.00 -8.69 35.20
CA HIS A 51 20.37 -7.41 35.55
C HIS A 51 20.31 -6.43 34.37
N ARG A 52 21.34 -6.37 33.53
CA ARG A 52 21.30 -5.56 32.29
C ARG A 52 20.23 -6.07 31.32
N LEU A 53 20.13 -7.38 31.14
CA LEU A 53 19.12 -8.00 30.29
C LEU A 53 17.71 -7.75 30.82
N GLN A 54 17.48 -7.85 32.14
CA GLN A 54 16.20 -7.49 32.76
C GLN A 54 15.82 -6.03 32.50
N ALA A 55 16.74 -5.08 32.69
CA ALA A 55 16.49 -3.67 32.41
C ALA A 55 16.18 -3.41 30.93
N THR A 56 16.82 -4.15 30.03
CA THR A 56 16.56 -4.05 28.58
C THR A 56 15.17 -4.62 28.23
N LEU A 57 14.76 -5.69 28.92
CA LEU A 57 13.46 -6.33 28.73
C LEU A 57 12.32 -5.47 29.29
N GLU A 58 12.51 -4.84 30.45
CA GLU A 58 11.56 -3.87 31.00
C GLU A 58 11.40 -2.65 30.09
N LYS A 59 12.51 -2.11 29.55
CA LYS A 59 12.47 -0.99 28.62
C LYS A 59 11.73 -1.34 27.33
N THR A 60 12.02 -2.50 26.73
CA THR A 60 11.32 -2.95 25.51
C THR A 60 9.83 -3.21 25.77
N GLN A 61 9.46 -3.70 26.95
CA GLN A 61 8.05 -3.86 27.35
C GLN A 61 7.33 -2.52 27.52
N GLN A 62 8.01 -1.50 28.08
CA GLN A 62 7.50 -0.12 28.14
C GLN A 62 7.36 0.51 26.74
N ASP A 63 8.33 0.29 25.84
CA ASP A 63 8.28 0.79 24.47
C ASP A 63 7.12 0.16 23.68
N LEU A 64 6.90 -1.15 23.82
CA LEU A 64 5.78 -1.87 23.20
C LEU A 64 4.42 -1.40 23.74
N THR A 65 4.31 -1.17 25.04
CA THR A 65 3.06 -0.64 25.62
C THR A 65 2.81 0.81 25.19
N ALA A 66 3.84 1.64 25.11
CA ALA A 66 3.73 3.00 24.58
C ALA A 66 3.33 2.99 23.09
N GLN A 67 3.88 2.08 22.30
CA GLN A 67 3.50 1.89 20.90
C GLN A 67 2.04 1.47 20.77
N GLY A 68 1.58 0.47 21.55
CA GLY A 68 0.18 0.04 21.56
C GLY A 68 -0.80 1.16 21.95
N ILE A 69 -0.41 2.05 22.87
CA ILE A 69 -1.22 3.23 23.23
C ILE A 69 -1.29 4.22 22.05
N ARG A 70 -0.17 4.48 21.36
CA ARG A 70 -0.15 5.38 20.18
C ARG A 70 -0.99 4.84 19.04
N GLU A 71 -0.88 3.55 18.74
CA GLU A 71 -1.70 2.88 17.72
C GLU A 71 -3.19 2.97 18.05
N LYS A 72 -3.56 2.71 19.31
CA LYS A 72 -4.95 2.85 19.77
C LYS A 72 -5.46 4.29 19.66
N GLN A 73 -4.63 5.29 19.97
CA GLN A 73 -5.00 6.70 19.80
C GLN A 73 -5.16 7.10 18.33
N ALA A 74 -4.33 6.57 17.43
CA ALA A 74 -4.49 6.79 15.99
C ALA A 74 -5.82 6.20 15.49
N LEU A 75 -6.13 4.97 15.90
CA LEU A 75 -7.37 4.29 15.54
C LEU A 75 -8.63 5.03 16.03
N VAL A 76 -8.58 5.59 17.24
CA VAL A 76 -9.66 6.44 17.78
C VAL A 76 -9.81 7.74 16.98
N LYS A 77 -8.70 8.38 16.58
CA LYS A 77 -8.74 9.57 15.73
C LYS A 77 -9.36 9.26 14.36
N ASP A 78 -8.99 8.13 13.76
CA ASP A 78 -9.55 7.70 12.47
C ASP A 78 -11.05 7.41 12.58
N GLN A 79 -11.48 6.73 13.65
CA GLN A 79 -12.91 6.51 13.92
C GLN A 79 -13.69 7.82 14.13
N GLN A 80 -13.12 8.79 14.85
CA GLN A 80 -13.74 10.11 15.01
C GLN A 80 -13.83 10.88 13.70
N GLN A 81 -12.82 10.78 12.82
CA GLN A 81 -12.87 11.38 11.49
C GLN A 81 -13.92 10.72 10.60
N LEU A 82 -14.06 9.39 10.66
CA LEU A 82 -15.11 8.66 9.95
C LEU A 82 -16.51 9.08 10.43
N ALA A 83 -16.74 9.09 11.75
CA ALA A 83 -18.02 9.53 12.32
C ALA A 83 -18.35 11.00 11.96
N SER A 84 -17.34 11.88 11.91
CA SER A 84 -17.50 13.27 11.46
C SER A 84 -17.85 13.36 9.97
N ARG A 85 -17.21 12.54 9.12
CA ARG A 85 -17.53 12.45 7.69
C ARG A 85 -18.96 11.94 7.48
N GLU A 86 -19.37 10.91 8.21
CA GLU A 86 -20.73 10.35 8.16
C GLU A 86 -21.78 11.38 8.61
N SER A 87 -21.52 12.11 9.70
CA SER A 87 -22.38 13.22 10.14
C SER A 87 -22.48 14.33 9.08
N MET A 88 -21.38 14.67 8.40
CA MET A 88 -21.39 15.66 7.32
C MET A 88 -22.14 15.18 6.08
N THR A 89 -22.02 13.92 5.70
CA THR A 89 -22.76 13.35 4.56
C THR A 89 -24.25 13.23 4.87
N GLU A 90 -24.61 12.81 6.08
CA GLU A 90 -26.00 12.76 6.53
C GLU A 90 -26.64 14.15 6.57
N ASN A 91 -25.93 15.17 7.10
CA ASN A 91 -26.41 16.55 7.06
C ASN A 91 -26.58 17.09 5.63
N LYS A 92 -25.68 16.74 4.70
CA LYS A 92 -25.84 17.08 3.28
C LYS A 92 -27.06 16.39 2.68
N PHE A 93 -27.28 15.12 2.99
CA PHE A 93 -28.44 14.37 2.52
C PHE A 93 -29.75 14.95 3.06
N GLN A 94 -29.84 15.23 4.37
CA GLN A 94 -31.00 15.87 4.98
C GLN A 94 -31.28 17.26 4.37
N ARG A 95 -30.23 18.06 4.12
CA ARG A 95 -30.37 19.37 3.46
C ARG A 95 -30.84 19.24 2.01
N GLN A 96 -30.34 18.27 1.27
CA GLN A 96 -30.80 17.99 -0.10
C GLN A 96 -32.27 17.54 -0.11
N MET A 97 -32.65 16.70 0.85
CA MET A 97 -34.03 16.23 0.99
C MET A 97 -35.00 17.38 1.29
N LEU A 98 -34.62 18.29 2.21
CA LEU A 98 -35.38 19.51 2.49
C LEU A 98 -35.47 20.44 1.27
N LEU A 99 -34.38 20.62 0.52
CA LEU A 99 -34.39 21.39 -0.72
C LEU A 99 -35.35 20.78 -1.75
N ASN A 100 -35.34 19.46 -1.91
CA ASN A 100 -36.25 18.75 -2.80
C ASN A 100 -37.71 18.90 -2.35
N GLN A 101 -37.99 18.83 -1.04
CA GLN A 101 -39.34 19.07 -0.50
C GLN A 101 -39.82 20.51 -0.76
N VAL A 102 -38.94 21.50 -0.58
CA VAL A 102 -39.26 22.92 -0.89
C VAL A 102 -39.52 23.09 -2.38
N GLN A 103 -38.72 22.47 -3.25
CA GLN A 103 -38.94 22.50 -4.69
C GLN A 103 -40.26 21.83 -5.08
N ALA A 104 -40.59 20.67 -4.50
CA ALA A 104 -41.86 19.99 -4.74
C ALA A 104 -43.07 20.87 -4.36
N ARG A 105 -43.02 21.52 -3.18
CA ARG A 105 -44.07 22.48 -2.76
C ARG A 105 -44.17 23.69 -3.69
N LYS A 106 -43.03 24.17 -4.22
CA LYS A 106 -43.01 25.27 -5.19
C LYS A 106 -43.62 24.86 -6.53
N ILE A 107 -43.35 23.65 -7.00
CA ILE A 107 -43.97 23.08 -8.20
C ILE A 107 -45.49 22.98 -8.00
N GLU A 108 -45.95 22.40 -6.89
CA GLU A 108 -47.38 22.28 -6.58
C GLU A 108 -48.08 23.65 -6.51
N ALA A 109 -47.42 24.67 -5.94
CA ALA A 109 -47.94 26.04 -5.90
C ALA A 109 -48.05 26.67 -7.29
N LEU A 110 -47.05 26.43 -8.17
CA LEU A 110 -47.08 26.90 -9.56
C LEU A 110 -48.17 26.18 -10.36
N GLU A 111 -48.37 24.87 -10.17
CA GLU A 111 -49.45 24.12 -10.81
C GLU A 111 -50.84 24.63 -10.39
N LYS A 112 -51.03 24.94 -9.10
CA LYS A 112 -52.27 25.57 -8.62
C LYS A 112 -52.50 26.95 -9.22
N GLN A 113 -51.44 27.77 -9.36
CA GLN A 113 -51.53 29.06 -10.04
C GLN A 113 -51.88 28.90 -11.52
N LEU A 114 -51.26 27.93 -12.20
CA LEU A 114 -51.50 27.67 -13.62
C LEU A 114 -52.94 27.21 -13.87
N SER A 115 -53.46 26.32 -13.02
CA SER A 115 -54.86 25.89 -13.06
C SER A 115 -55.83 27.05 -12.79
N ALA A 116 -55.47 27.99 -11.90
CA ALA A 116 -56.27 29.19 -11.66
C ALA A 116 -56.27 30.14 -12.86
N THR A 117 -55.13 30.31 -13.54
CA THR A 117 -55.04 31.13 -14.76
C THR A 117 -55.80 30.50 -15.91
N GLU A 118 -55.72 29.19 -16.11
CA GLU A 118 -56.48 28.47 -17.15
C GLU A 118 -57.99 28.63 -16.96
N LYS A 119 -58.48 28.55 -15.71
CA LYS A 119 -59.89 28.83 -15.40
C LYS A 119 -60.28 30.28 -15.70
N SER A 120 -59.38 31.23 -15.46
CA SER A 120 -59.63 32.64 -15.78
C SER A 120 -59.63 32.90 -17.29
N ASP A 121 -58.74 32.26 -18.04
CA ASP A 121 -58.65 32.38 -19.49
C ASP A 121 -59.88 31.76 -20.18
N LEU A 122 -60.36 30.62 -19.68
CA LEU A 122 -61.63 30.03 -20.10
C LEU A 122 -62.81 30.97 -19.81
N ALA A 123 -62.85 31.60 -18.64
CA ALA A 123 -63.91 32.56 -18.31
C ALA A 123 -63.87 33.81 -19.21
N ILE A 124 -62.68 34.30 -19.56
CA ILE A 124 -62.49 35.43 -20.51
C ILE A 124 -62.93 35.02 -21.91
N SER A 125 -62.57 33.80 -22.36
CA SER A 125 -63.00 33.25 -23.64
C SER A 125 -64.53 33.16 -23.75
N ASP A 126 -65.18 32.63 -22.71
CA ASP A 126 -66.65 32.56 -22.61
C ASP A 126 -67.29 33.95 -22.64
N LEU A 127 -66.69 34.93 -21.97
CA LEU A 127 -67.15 36.33 -21.97
C LEU A 127 -67.04 36.93 -23.37
N ASN A 128 -65.91 36.72 -24.05
CA ASN A 128 -65.69 37.18 -25.42
C ASN A 128 -66.67 36.53 -26.39
N GLN A 129 -66.95 35.23 -26.27
CA GLN A 129 -67.97 34.56 -27.10
C GLN A 129 -69.37 35.15 -26.87
N LYS A 130 -69.74 35.44 -25.61
CA LYS A 130 -71.02 36.10 -25.28
C LYS A 130 -71.09 37.52 -25.83
N LEU A 131 -69.98 38.26 -25.81
CA LEU A 131 -69.89 39.62 -26.32
C LEU A 131 -70.02 39.64 -27.84
N LEU A 132 -69.33 38.75 -28.54
CA LEU A 132 -69.38 38.57 -29.98
C LEU A 132 -70.78 38.13 -30.46
N ALA A 133 -71.48 37.29 -29.67
CA ALA A 133 -72.87 36.94 -29.92
C ALA A 133 -73.83 38.14 -29.74
N LYS A 134 -73.56 39.04 -28.77
CA LYS A 134 -74.33 40.29 -28.61
C LYS A 134 -74.06 41.27 -29.73
N GLU A 135 -72.82 41.43 -30.17
CA GLU A 135 -72.45 42.27 -31.32
C GLU A 135 -73.17 41.82 -32.59
N LYS A 136 -73.17 40.51 -32.89
CA LYS A 136 -73.91 39.96 -34.03
C LYS A 136 -75.43 40.25 -33.95
N LYS A 137 -76.03 40.16 -32.77
CA LYS A 137 -77.44 40.54 -32.57
C LYS A 137 -77.66 42.02 -32.84
N LEU A 138 -76.76 42.87 -32.36
CA LEU A 138 -76.85 44.32 -32.49
C LEU A 138 -76.67 44.75 -33.96
N GLU A 139 -75.72 44.14 -34.67
CA GLU A 139 -75.53 44.31 -36.11
C GLU A 139 -76.78 43.93 -36.91
N MET A 140 -77.39 42.78 -36.61
CA MET A 140 -78.65 42.36 -37.22
C MET A 140 -79.81 43.32 -36.93
N THR A 141 -79.93 43.86 -35.71
CA THR A 141 -80.94 44.88 -35.41
C THR A 141 -80.69 46.18 -36.16
N THR A 142 -79.42 46.57 -36.32
CA THR A 142 -79.03 47.78 -37.05
C THR A 142 -79.35 47.65 -38.54
N LEU A 143 -79.12 46.47 -39.13
CA LEU A 143 -79.52 46.15 -40.50
C LEU A 143 -81.04 46.21 -40.68
N ARG A 144 -81.83 45.68 -39.74
CA ARG A 144 -83.31 45.79 -39.78
C ARG A 144 -83.77 47.24 -39.73
N LEU A 145 -83.20 48.07 -38.87
CA LEU A 145 -83.54 49.49 -38.77
C LEU A 145 -83.17 50.27 -40.04
N ARG A 146 -82.00 49.97 -40.65
CA ARG A 146 -81.64 50.55 -41.96
C ARG A 146 -82.65 50.18 -43.04
N HIS A 147 -83.09 48.91 -43.10
CA HIS A 147 -84.09 48.48 -44.07
C HIS A 147 -85.44 49.20 -43.86
N GLN A 148 -85.89 49.37 -42.62
CA GLN A 148 -87.10 50.14 -42.31
C GLN A 148 -86.98 51.61 -42.70
N ASN A 149 -85.84 52.24 -42.43
CA ASN A 149 -85.59 53.63 -42.85
C ASN A 149 -85.58 53.79 -44.36
N ASN A 150 -84.98 52.84 -45.10
CA ASN A 150 -84.99 52.88 -46.56
C ASN A 150 -86.42 52.76 -47.11
N LYS A 151 -87.24 51.87 -46.53
CA LYS A 151 -88.66 51.74 -46.92
C LYS A 151 -89.45 53.03 -46.70
N LEU A 152 -89.22 53.72 -45.58
CA LEU A 152 -89.85 55.02 -45.32
C LEU A 152 -89.38 56.13 -46.29
N LEU A 153 -88.13 56.08 -46.74
CA LEU A 153 -87.60 56.99 -47.76
C LEU A 153 -88.25 56.72 -49.13
N ASP A 154 -88.41 55.46 -49.51
CA ASP A 154 -89.10 55.07 -50.75
C ASP A 154 -90.57 55.53 -50.74
N ASP A 155 -91.27 55.34 -49.62
CA ASP A 155 -92.66 55.80 -49.44
C ASP A 155 -92.79 57.34 -49.53
N LEU A 156 -91.80 58.09 -49.01
CA LEU A 156 -91.74 59.55 -49.13
C LEU A 156 -91.45 60.03 -50.56
N GLU A 157 -90.67 59.27 -51.32
CA GLU A 157 -90.35 59.61 -52.71
C GLU A 157 -91.53 59.36 -53.65
N LEU A 158 -92.35 58.34 -53.37
CA LEU A 158 -93.62 58.08 -54.06
C LEU A 158 -94.62 59.23 -53.85
N MET A 159 -94.70 59.76 -52.63
CA MET A 159 -95.55 60.92 -52.29
C MET A 159 -95.12 62.21 -53.01
N LYS A 160 -93.84 62.36 -53.35
CA LYS A 160 -93.35 63.50 -54.15
C LYS A 160 -93.73 63.41 -55.63
N LYS A 161 -93.81 62.21 -56.21
CA LYS A 161 -94.16 62.03 -57.64
C LYS A 161 -95.65 62.31 -57.95
N ASN A 162 -96.54 62.28 -56.96
CA ASN A 162 -97.98 62.48 -57.16
C ASN A 162 -98.47 63.95 -57.05
N ARG A 163 -97.58 64.96 -56.95
CA ARG A 163 -97.95 66.40 -56.85
C ARG A 163 -97.67 67.24 -58.10
N GLY A 164 -97.30 66.63 -59.23
CA GLY A 164 -96.94 67.36 -60.46
C GLY A 164 -97.90 67.16 -61.63
N THR A 165 -99.13 67.70 -61.57
CA THR A 165 -100.02 67.86 -62.74
C THR A 165 -100.84 69.15 -62.63
N GLY A 166 -100.85 69.96 -63.70
CA GLY A 166 -101.75 71.11 -63.92
C GLY A 166 -101.04 72.43 -64.24
N LEU A 167 -101.01 72.87 -65.51
CA LEU A 167 -101.92 73.91 -66.11
C LEU A 167 -101.41 75.36 -65.87
N ASN A 168 -101.41 76.36 -66.77
CA ASN A 168 -101.70 76.53 -68.20
C ASN A 168 -101.52 78.04 -68.57
N ILE A 169 -101.43 78.39 -69.86
CA ILE A 169 -101.90 79.65 -70.53
C ILE A 169 -100.92 80.84 -70.75
N ALA A 170 -100.58 81.05 -72.04
CA ALA A 170 -100.40 82.34 -72.74
C ALA A 170 -101.76 82.84 -73.29
N PRO A 171 -102.02 84.13 -73.62
CA PRO A 171 -101.78 84.71 -74.98
C PRO A 171 -101.56 86.26 -74.95
N GLY A 172 -101.38 87.09 -75.99
CA GLY A 172 -101.42 87.01 -77.45
C GLY A 172 -101.99 88.32 -78.09
N GLY A 173 -101.33 88.85 -79.14
CA GLY A 173 -101.86 89.64 -80.30
C GLY A 173 -102.40 91.07 -80.09
N ASN A 174 -102.56 91.95 -81.11
CA ASN A 174 -102.07 92.07 -82.49
C ASN A 174 -102.60 93.41 -83.08
N ALA A 175 -101.78 94.07 -83.90
CA ALA A 175 -101.99 95.11 -84.94
C ALA A 175 -103.41 95.60 -85.38
N ILE A 176 -103.51 96.87 -85.85
CA ILE A 176 -103.80 97.30 -87.26
C ILE A 176 -104.04 98.83 -87.41
N ARG A 177 -103.66 99.34 -88.59
CA ARG A 177 -103.67 100.69 -89.20
C ARG A 177 -105.08 101.23 -89.57
N LYS A 178 -105.24 102.58 -89.65
CA LYS A 178 -105.63 103.37 -90.86
C LYS A 178 -106.11 104.80 -90.52
N ASP A 179 -105.40 105.78 -91.06
CA ASP A 179 -105.85 106.86 -91.98
C ASP A 179 -107.22 107.56 -91.84
N LEU A 180 -107.11 108.90 -91.95
CA LEU A 180 -108.02 109.90 -92.56
C LEU A 180 -109.09 110.59 -91.71
N THR A 181 -108.81 111.89 -91.49
CA THR A 181 -109.71 113.05 -91.60
C THR A 181 -110.88 113.17 -90.63
N GLY A 182 -110.70 114.06 -89.65
CA GLY A 182 -111.67 115.08 -89.27
C GLY A 182 -112.94 114.65 -88.54
N SER A 183 -112.89 114.59 -87.21
CA SER A 183 -114.00 115.00 -86.33
C SER A 183 -113.59 115.13 -84.86
N SER A 184 -114.11 116.19 -84.23
CA SER A 184 -114.47 116.39 -82.80
C SER A 184 -113.57 115.86 -81.66
N LYS A 185 -113.27 116.76 -80.70
CA LYS A 185 -112.51 116.54 -79.45
C LYS A 185 -113.04 115.43 -78.52
N ASP A 186 -114.22 114.87 -78.77
CA ASP A 186 -114.82 113.86 -77.89
C ASP A 186 -114.21 112.46 -78.05
N ASP A 187 -113.66 112.11 -79.22
CA ASP A 187 -113.06 110.79 -79.47
C ASP A 187 -111.65 110.63 -78.87
N GLU A 188 -110.90 111.73 -78.67
CA GLU A 188 -109.59 111.71 -77.99
C GLU A 188 -109.72 111.39 -76.49
N LEU A 189 -110.82 111.82 -75.85
CA LEU A 189 -111.10 111.52 -74.45
C LEU A 189 -111.52 110.06 -74.24
N GLU A 190 -112.27 109.48 -75.18
CA GLU A 190 -112.68 108.07 -75.14
C GLU A 190 -111.47 107.13 -75.28
N ASN A 191 -110.53 107.45 -76.18
CA ASN A 191 -109.32 106.65 -76.38
C ASN A 191 -108.34 106.79 -75.21
N ALA A 192 -108.20 108.00 -74.65
CA ALA A 192 -107.42 108.21 -73.43
C ALA A 192 -108.01 107.44 -72.24
N ARG A 193 -109.35 107.39 -72.10
CA ARG A 193 -110.03 106.57 -71.07
C ARG A 193 -109.73 105.08 -71.24
N LYS A 194 -109.79 104.54 -72.46
CA LYS A 194 -109.47 103.13 -72.73
C LYS A 194 -108.02 102.78 -72.43
N ILE A 195 -107.07 103.65 -72.79
CA ILE A 195 -105.64 103.45 -72.47
C ILE A 195 -105.42 103.49 -70.96
N ILE A 196 -106.03 104.44 -70.25
CA ILE A 196 -105.94 104.54 -68.78
C ILE A 196 -106.53 103.28 -68.12
N GLU A 197 -107.66 102.77 -68.62
CA GLU A 197 -108.29 101.56 -68.09
C GLU A 197 -107.44 100.30 -68.34
N GLN A 198 -106.79 100.21 -69.50
CA GLN A 198 -105.87 99.11 -69.81
C GLN A 198 -104.59 99.17 -68.98
N GLN A 199 -104.02 100.37 -68.80
CA GLN A 199 -102.89 100.60 -67.89
C GLN A 199 -103.26 100.29 -66.44
N HIS A 200 -104.49 100.59 -65.99
CA HIS A 200 -104.95 100.21 -64.65
C HIS A 200 -105.03 98.69 -64.49
N LYS A 201 -105.47 97.96 -65.51
CA LYS A 201 -105.48 96.48 -65.52
C LYS A 201 -104.06 95.90 -65.49
N GLU A 202 -103.13 96.44 -66.27
CA GLU A 202 -101.72 96.02 -66.26
C GLU A 202 -101.00 96.36 -64.95
N ILE A 203 -101.26 97.54 -64.38
CA ILE A 203 -100.75 97.91 -63.05
C ILE A 203 -101.32 96.95 -61.99
N GLY A 204 -102.60 96.57 -62.11
CA GLY A 204 -103.23 95.58 -61.24
C GLY A 204 -102.56 94.21 -61.33
N THR A 205 -102.27 93.70 -62.53
CA THR A 205 -101.60 92.40 -62.72
C THR A 205 -100.15 92.43 -62.24
N LEU A 206 -99.40 93.50 -62.52
CA LEU A 206 -98.02 93.68 -62.06
C LEU A 206 -97.94 93.79 -60.53
N ARG A 207 -98.86 94.51 -59.88
CA ARG A 207 -98.95 94.56 -58.42
C ARG A 207 -99.25 93.19 -57.82
N LEU A 208 -100.13 92.42 -58.45
CA LEU A 208 -100.44 91.06 -58.01
C LEU A 208 -99.25 90.11 -58.18
N GLN A 209 -98.51 90.22 -59.29
CA GLN A 209 -97.29 89.46 -59.53
C GLN A 209 -96.17 89.84 -58.55
N TRP A 210 -95.99 91.14 -58.28
CA TRP A 210 -95.05 91.61 -57.27
C TRP A 210 -95.36 91.07 -55.88
N SER A 211 -96.63 91.15 -55.45
CA SER A 211 -97.09 90.61 -54.17
C SER A 211 -96.87 89.09 -54.08
N ARG A 212 -97.09 88.33 -55.16
CA ARG A 212 -96.79 86.88 -55.21
C ARG A 212 -95.29 86.60 -55.10
N LEU A 213 -94.45 87.38 -55.79
CA LEU A 213 -92.99 87.23 -55.71
C LEU A 213 -92.46 87.59 -54.33
N GLU A 214 -92.99 88.64 -53.72
CA GLU A 214 -92.66 89.06 -52.36
C GLU A 214 -93.06 87.99 -51.34
N SER A 215 -94.28 87.43 -51.46
CA SER A 215 -94.71 86.29 -50.65
C SER A 215 -93.82 85.05 -50.85
N ASN A 216 -93.41 84.75 -52.08
CA ASN A 216 -92.50 83.63 -52.36
C ASN A 216 -91.11 83.86 -51.76
N LEU A 217 -90.61 85.10 -51.79
CA LEU A 217 -89.34 85.48 -51.19
C LEU A 217 -89.39 85.38 -49.67
N ILE A 218 -90.51 85.78 -49.04
CA ILE A 218 -90.74 85.59 -47.60
C ILE A 218 -90.74 84.09 -47.26
N VAL A 219 -91.44 83.25 -48.02
CA VAL A 219 -91.47 81.80 -47.80
C VAL A 219 -90.09 81.17 -48.00
N ALA A 220 -89.32 81.60 -49.00
CA ALA A 220 -87.95 81.14 -49.22
C ALA A 220 -87.02 81.54 -48.06
N ASN A 221 -87.12 82.78 -47.59
CA ASN A 221 -86.34 83.27 -46.45
C ASN A 221 -86.72 82.57 -45.14
N GLN A 222 -88.00 82.27 -44.92
CA GLN A 222 -88.46 81.48 -43.78
C GLN A 222 -87.89 80.05 -43.85
N LYS A 223 -87.93 79.38 -45.01
CA LYS A 223 -87.30 78.07 -45.19
C LYS A 223 -85.79 78.09 -44.96
N ILE A 224 -85.09 79.12 -45.43
CA ILE A 224 -83.64 79.28 -45.15
C ILE A 224 -83.41 79.46 -43.65
N ALA A 225 -84.24 80.26 -42.97
CA ALA A 225 -84.15 80.44 -41.52
C ALA A 225 -84.44 79.15 -40.74
N GLU A 226 -85.38 78.32 -41.19
CA GLU A 226 -85.69 77.01 -40.60
C GLU A 226 -84.55 75.98 -40.80
N LEU A 227 -83.83 76.05 -41.92
CA LEU A 227 -82.73 75.13 -42.23
C LEU A 227 -81.41 75.51 -41.54
N ARG A 228 -81.18 76.80 -41.22
CA ARG A 228 -79.95 77.27 -40.54
C ARG A 228 -79.64 76.57 -39.20
N PRO A 229 -80.60 76.35 -38.28
CA PRO A 229 -80.36 75.60 -37.04
C PRO A 229 -79.89 74.17 -37.29
N ALA A 230 -80.46 73.48 -38.29
CA ALA A 230 -80.08 72.12 -38.64
C ALA A 230 -78.66 72.05 -39.22
N GLU A 231 -78.28 73.04 -40.04
CA GLU A 231 -76.92 73.19 -40.55
C GLU A 231 -75.90 73.43 -39.42
N LYS A 232 -76.18 74.38 -38.51
CA LYS A 232 -75.32 74.65 -37.35
C LYS A 232 -75.14 73.41 -36.47
N LYS A 233 -76.22 72.64 -36.24
CA LYS A 233 -76.16 71.37 -35.49
C LYS A 233 -75.31 70.32 -36.20
N ARG A 234 -75.44 70.17 -37.53
CA ARG A 234 -74.58 69.27 -38.31
C ARG A 234 -73.11 69.66 -38.21
N VAL A 235 -72.79 70.95 -38.30
CA VAL A 235 -71.41 71.43 -38.16
C VAL A 235 -70.86 71.10 -36.76
N SER A 236 -71.64 71.31 -35.70
CA SER A 236 -71.22 70.95 -34.33
C SER A 236 -71.06 69.44 -34.16
N ASP A 237 -71.95 68.62 -34.73
CA ASP A 237 -71.86 67.16 -34.66
C ASP A 237 -70.62 66.64 -35.41
N VAL A 238 -70.29 67.23 -36.56
CA VAL A 238 -69.05 66.92 -37.30
C VAL A 238 -67.82 67.29 -36.49
N GLN A 239 -67.80 68.46 -35.85
CA GLN A 239 -66.69 68.88 -34.98
C GLN A 239 -66.55 67.97 -33.75
N LEU A 240 -67.65 67.50 -33.18
CA LEU A 240 -67.64 66.54 -32.08
C LEU A 240 -67.07 65.19 -32.53
N LEU A 241 -67.51 64.70 -33.70
CA LEU A 241 -67.02 63.44 -34.27
C LEU A 241 -65.53 63.51 -34.59
N THR A 242 -65.03 64.59 -35.18
CA THR A 242 -63.59 64.76 -35.46
C THR A 242 -62.76 64.82 -34.18
N HIS A 243 -63.24 65.52 -33.14
CA HIS A 243 -62.58 65.53 -31.84
C HIS A 243 -62.55 64.14 -31.18
N LEU A 244 -63.66 63.38 -31.24
CA LEU A 244 -63.70 62.00 -30.74
C LEU A 244 -62.78 61.06 -31.52
N GLN A 245 -62.71 61.21 -32.85
CA GLN A 245 -61.78 60.46 -33.70
C GLN A 245 -60.33 60.75 -33.32
N LEU A 246 -59.94 62.02 -33.19
CA LEU A 246 -58.59 62.42 -32.76
C LEU A 246 -58.25 61.84 -31.38
N LYS A 247 -59.16 61.95 -30.40
CA LYS A 247 -58.96 61.39 -29.06
C LYS A 247 -58.84 59.85 -29.07
N SER A 248 -59.58 59.18 -29.94
CA SER A 248 -59.48 57.72 -30.11
C SER A 248 -58.15 57.33 -30.76
N ALA A 249 -57.69 58.07 -31.77
CA ALA A 249 -56.40 57.84 -32.42
C ALA A 249 -55.23 58.03 -31.45
N GLU A 250 -55.26 59.07 -30.62
CA GLU A 250 -54.26 59.27 -29.56
C GLU A 250 -54.25 58.11 -28.55
N LYS A 251 -55.43 57.58 -28.18
CA LYS A 251 -55.54 56.45 -27.26
C LYS A 251 -54.99 55.17 -27.91
N ILE A 252 -55.28 54.94 -29.19
CA ILE A 252 -54.75 53.81 -29.97
C ILE A 252 -53.23 53.91 -30.05
N ALA A 253 -52.66 55.06 -30.43
CA ALA A 253 -51.21 55.25 -30.49
C ALA A 253 -50.51 55.02 -29.14
N LYS A 254 -51.13 55.46 -28.03
CA LYS A 254 -50.63 55.17 -26.67
C LYS A 254 -50.68 53.68 -26.33
N LEU A 255 -51.72 52.97 -26.75
CA LEU A 255 -51.84 51.53 -26.53
C LEU A 255 -50.82 50.76 -27.39
N GLU A 256 -50.67 51.10 -28.67
CA GLU A 256 -49.66 50.50 -29.56
C GLU A 256 -48.26 50.67 -29.00
N LYS A 257 -47.91 51.89 -28.54
CA LYS A 257 -46.63 52.14 -27.87
C LYS A 257 -46.42 51.24 -26.65
N LYS A 258 -47.43 51.13 -25.77
CA LYS A 258 -47.36 50.25 -24.60
C LYS A 258 -47.22 48.78 -24.98
N THR A 259 -47.93 48.33 -26.01
CA THR A 259 -47.85 46.94 -26.50
C THR A 259 -46.44 46.64 -27.02
N ILE A 260 -45.83 47.55 -27.78
CA ILE A 260 -44.44 47.43 -28.25
C ILE A 260 -43.47 47.39 -27.05
N GLU A 261 -43.61 48.31 -26.08
CA GLU A 261 -42.79 48.32 -24.87
C GLU A 261 -42.90 47.00 -24.09
N THR A 262 -44.11 46.45 -23.93
CA THR A 262 -44.29 45.15 -23.27
C THR A 262 -43.71 44.00 -24.07
N ALA A 263 -43.79 44.01 -25.41
CA ALA A 263 -43.18 42.98 -26.24
C ALA A 263 -41.65 42.99 -26.10
N VAL A 264 -41.02 44.18 -26.10
CA VAL A 264 -39.58 44.34 -25.87
C VAL A 264 -39.18 43.84 -24.47
N LEU A 265 -39.99 44.11 -23.44
CA LEU A 265 -39.74 43.60 -22.09
C LEU A 265 -39.82 42.06 -22.01
N VAL A 266 -40.79 41.45 -22.71
CA VAL A 266 -40.89 39.98 -22.79
C VAL A 266 -39.70 39.38 -23.52
N ASP A 267 -39.27 39.97 -24.64
CA ASP A 267 -38.13 39.44 -25.40
C ASP A 267 -36.82 39.62 -24.67
N THR A 268 -36.60 40.74 -23.97
CA THR A 268 -35.42 40.94 -23.12
C THR A 268 -35.38 39.95 -21.97
N SER A 269 -36.52 39.65 -21.33
CA SER A 269 -36.58 38.62 -20.27
C SER A 269 -36.28 37.22 -20.81
N ARG A 270 -36.80 36.87 -22.01
CA ARG A 270 -36.49 35.61 -22.70
C ARG A 270 -35.02 35.48 -23.04
N VAL A 271 -34.37 36.55 -23.50
CA VAL A 271 -32.93 36.56 -23.78
C VAL A 271 -32.13 36.37 -22.49
N GLN A 272 -32.50 37.04 -21.40
CA GLN A 272 -31.85 36.84 -20.09
C GLN A 272 -32.02 35.40 -19.58
N GLN A 273 -33.21 34.82 -19.74
CA GLN A 273 -33.48 33.44 -19.37
C GLN A 273 -32.63 32.45 -20.20
N ARG A 274 -32.50 32.66 -21.51
CA ARG A 274 -31.61 31.85 -22.36
C ARG A 274 -30.15 31.95 -21.91
N LYS A 275 -29.63 33.16 -21.65
CA LYS A 275 -28.28 33.35 -21.12
C LYS A 275 -28.06 32.63 -19.78
N ALA A 276 -29.05 32.69 -18.87
CA ALA A 276 -28.98 32.00 -17.59
C ALA A 276 -28.99 30.46 -17.76
N ASN A 277 -29.81 29.95 -18.68
CA ASN A 277 -29.86 28.52 -18.99
C ASN A 277 -28.56 28.02 -19.63
N ASP A 278 -27.98 28.78 -20.57
CA ASP A 278 -26.68 28.44 -21.18
C ASP A 278 -25.56 28.42 -20.14
N ALA A 279 -25.53 29.39 -19.22
CA ALA A 279 -24.59 29.41 -18.11
C ALA A 279 -24.76 28.20 -17.18
N LYS A 280 -26.02 27.83 -16.87
CA LYS A 280 -26.34 26.64 -16.09
C LYS A 280 -25.86 25.37 -16.78
N PHE A 281 -26.07 25.25 -18.09
CA PHE A 281 -25.62 24.10 -18.87
C PHE A 281 -24.09 23.97 -18.86
N LYS A 282 -23.36 25.06 -19.10
CA LYS A 282 -21.88 25.09 -19.02
C LYS A 282 -21.37 24.72 -17.63
N LEU A 283 -22.06 25.15 -16.57
CA LEU A 283 -21.71 24.75 -15.20
C LEU A 283 -21.97 23.28 -14.94
N MET A 284 -23.07 22.72 -15.45
CA MET A 284 -23.36 21.28 -15.34
C MET A 284 -22.33 20.44 -16.08
N GLU A 285 -21.93 20.85 -17.29
CA GLU A 285 -20.89 20.19 -18.08
C GLU A 285 -19.54 20.20 -17.35
N ARG A 286 -19.12 21.37 -16.82
CA ARG A 286 -17.90 21.46 -15.99
C ARG A 286 -17.98 20.58 -14.76
N ASN A 287 -19.14 20.52 -14.09
CA ASN A 287 -19.30 19.69 -12.91
C ASN A 287 -19.23 18.20 -13.25
N ALA A 288 -19.77 17.79 -14.40
CA ALA A 288 -19.65 16.42 -14.90
C ALA A 288 -18.18 16.05 -15.19
N ILE A 289 -17.42 16.94 -15.84
CA ILE A 289 -15.98 16.75 -16.09
C ILE A 289 -15.20 16.66 -14.77
N LEU A 290 -15.47 17.55 -13.82
CA LEU A 290 -14.82 17.51 -12.51
C LEU A 290 -15.15 16.24 -11.74
N THR A 291 -16.40 15.77 -11.80
CA THR A 291 -16.82 14.52 -11.15
C THR A 291 -16.12 13.31 -11.78
N ALA A 292 -16.06 13.23 -13.11
CA ALA A 292 -15.34 12.17 -13.81
C ALA A 292 -13.83 12.18 -13.50
N ASN A 293 -13.21 13.36 -13.41
CA ASN A 293 -11.81 13.49 -13.01
C ASN A 293 -11.59 13.01 -11.57
N LEU A 294 -12.49 13.37 -10.64
CA LEU A 294 -12.42 12.90 -9.25
C LEU A 294 -12.57 11.38 -9.17
N GLU A 295 -13.51 10.79 -9.90
CA GLU A 295 -13.68 9.34 -9.98
C GLU A 295 -12.43 8.65 -10.52
N ASN A 296 -11.83 9.18 -11.60
CA ASN A 296 -10.58 8.64 -12.17
C ASN A 296 -9.41 8.74 -11.18
N THR A 297 -9.25 9.88 -10.50
CA THR A 297 -8.22 10.00 -9.45
C THR A 297 -8.45 9.03 -8.29
N ASN A 298 -9.71 8.79 -7.92
CA ASN A 298 -10.06 7.85 -6.86
C ASN A 298 -9.74 6.41 -7.28
N THR A 299 -10.02 6.02 -8.53
CA THR A 299 -9.63 4.69 -9.05
C THR A 299 -8.11 4.52 -9.08
N GLN A 300 -7.36 5.55 -9.49
CA GLN A 300 -5.89 5.50 -9.46
C GLN A 300 -5.34 5.37 -8.04
N LEU A 301 -5.92 6.07 -7.07
CA LEU A 301 -5.52 5.96 -5.67
C LEU A 301 -5.84 4.57 -5.09
N LEU A 302 -6.97 3.97 -5.45
CA LEU A 302 -7.32 2.60 -5.07
C LEU A 302 -6.34 1.57 -5.66
N ASP A 303 -6.03 1.69 -6.96
CA ASP A 303 -5.05 0.81 -7.62
C ASP A 303 -3.65 0.94 -6.98
N ASN A 304 -3.23 2.16 -6.66
CA ASN A 304 -1.96 2.40 -5.98
C ASN A 304 -1.97 1.86 -4.54
N SER A 305 -3.07 2.03 -3.81
CA SER A 305 -3.23 1.45 -2.47
C SER A 305 -3.08 -0.08 -2.51
N GLN A 306 -3.73 -0.73 -3.47
CA GLN A 306 -3.66 -2.18 -3.61
C GLN A 306 -2.28 -2.68 -4.02
N LYS A 307 -1.54 -1.92 -4.85
CA LYS A 307 -0.12 -2.22 -5.14
C LYS A 307 0.74 -2.13 -3.88
N LEU A 308 0.59 -1.07 -3.09
CA LEU A 308 1.32 -0.90 -1.83
C LEU A 308 0.98 -1.99 -0.81
N GLU A 309 -0.28 -2.40 -0.70
CA GLU A 309 -0.70 -3.52 0.14
C GLU A 309 -0.01 -4.84 -0.28
N ASN A 310 0.07 -5.11 -1.59
CA ASN A 310 0.77 -6.28 -2.11
C ASN A 310 2.28 -6.23 -1.81
N GLU A 311 2.90 -5.05 -1.95
CA GLU A 311 4.32 -4.85 -1.59
C GLU A 311 4.56 -5.06 -0.09
N ILE A 312 3.67 -4.55 0.77
CA ILE A 312 3.73 -4.78 2.22
C ILE A 312 3.63 -6.28 2.53
N HIS A 313 2.70 -7.00 1.90
CA HIS A 313 2.57 -8.45 2.08
C HIS A 313 3.81 -9.21 1.62
N MET A 314 4.41 -8.82 0.50
CA MET A 314 5.68 -9.38 0.02
C MET A 314 6.83 -9.14 1.00
N LEU A 315 6.98 -7.90 1.51
CA LEU A 315 8.00 -7.54 2.50
C LEU A 315 7.81 -8.29 3.82
N GLN A 316 6.56 -8.43 4.30
CA GLN A 316 6.24 -9.22 5.49
C GLN A 316 6.61 -10.70 5.30
N SER A 317 6.28 -11.27 4.13
CA SER A 317 6.68 -12.65 3.79
C SER A 317 8.20 -12.79 3.79
N ASN A 318 8.92 -11.88 3.13
CA ASN A 318 10.39 -11.89 3.09
C ASN A 318 11.01 -11.78 4.51
N LEU A 319 10.43 -10.94 5.37
CA LEU A 319 10.87 -10.83 6.77
C LEU A 319 10.69 -12.14 7.55
N VAL A 320 9.56 -12.84 7.34
CA VAL A 320 9.33 -14.16 7.96
C VAL A 320 10.35 -15.19 7.47
N HIS A 321 10.62 -15.23 6.16
CA HIS A 321 11.62 -16.12 5.58
C HIS A 321 13.03 -15.81 6.08
N SER A 322 13.40 -14.53 6.18
CA SER A 322 14.68 -14.07 6.74
C SER A 322 14.84 -14.48 8.20
N LYS A 323 13.81 -14.27 9.04
CA LYS A 323 13.81 -14.71 10.44
C LYS A 323 14.01 -16.23 10.55
N ARG A 324 13.31 -17.01 9.71
CA ARG A 324 13.46 -18.47 9.67
C ARG A 324 14.87 -18.89 9.26
N ALA A 325 15.43 -18.29 8.21
CA ALA A 325 16.80 -18.54 7.78
C ALA A 325 17.81 -18.23 8.90
N ASN A 326 17.66 -17.10 9.59
CA ASN A 326 18.52 -16.75 10.72
C ASN A 326 18.40 -17.76 11.87
N THR A 327 17.19 -18.24 12.19
CA THR A 327 17.04 -19.29 13.21
C THR A 327 17.70 -20.61 12.82
N GLU A 328 17.71 -20.96 11.53
CA GLU A 328 18.41 -22.16 11.04
C GLU A 328 19.92 -21.99 11.08
N VAL A 329 20.45 -20.81 10.74
CA VAL A 329 21.89 -20.48 10.88
C VAL A 329 22.33 -20.57 12.34
N LEU A 330 21.58 -19.97 13.26
CA LEU A 330 21.87 -20.04 14.70
C LEU A 330 21.84 -21.48 15.20
N ARG A 331 20.84 -22.28 14.78
CA ARG A 331 20.77 -23.71 15.11
C ARG A 331 22.01 -24.46 14.60
N GLY A 332 22.42 -24.20 13.37
CA GLY A 332 23.64 -24.78 12.79
C GLY A 332 24.91 -24.39 13.56
N GLN A 333 25.00 -23.14 14.03
CA GLN A 333 26.10 -22.67 14.89
C GLN A 333 26.11 -23.44 16.22
N PHE A 334 24.98 -23.51 16.94
CA PHE A 334 24.88 -24.27 18.19
C PHE A 334 25.25 -25.75 18.03
N GLU A 335 24.80 -26.41 16.96
CA GLU A 335 25.17 -27.80 16.68
C GLU A 335 26.67 -27.95 16.39
N SER A 336 27.27 -26.99 15.69
CA SER A 336 28.71 -26.99 15.38
C SER A 336 29.58 -26.76 16.62
N GLU A 337 29.19 -25.83 17.50
CA GLU A 337 29.86 -25.57 18.77
C GLU A 337 29.76 -26.78 19.70
N SER A 338 28.58 -27.40 19.80
CA SER A 338 28.38 -28.63 20.58
C SER A 338 29.30 -29.77 20.10
N LYS A 339 29.39 -29.97 18.77
CA LYS A 339 30.33 -30.96 18.18
C LYS A 339 31.79 -30.61 18.49
N TRP A 340 32.16 -29.34 18.45
CA TRP A 340 33.51 -28.90 18.77
C TRP A 340 33.87 -29.16 20.24
N VAL A 341 32.96 -28.87 21.17
CA VAL A 341 33.13 -29.16 22.60
C VAL A 341 33.32 -30.66 22.85
N LEU A 342 32.53 -31.51 22.19
CA LEU A 342 32.69 -32.97 22.27
C LEU A 342 34.04 -33.45 21.72
N LEU A 343 34.47 -32.92 20.57
CA LEU A 343 35.77 -33.23 19.97
C LEU A 343 36.93 -32.80 20.87
N LYS A 344 36.87 -31.59 21.44
CA LYS A 344 37.85 -31.09 22.40
C LYS A 344 37.93 -31.99 23.63
N GLY A 345 36.79 -32.35 24.21
CA GLY A 345 36.75 -33.26 25.35
C GLY A 345 37.35 -34.64 25.04
N ARG A 346 37.14 -35.17 23.83
CA ARG A 346 37.74 -36.43 23.38
C ARG A 346 39.26 -36.31 23.19
N TYR A 347 39.73 -35.21 22.62
CA TYR A 347 41.15 -34.90 22.47
C TYR A 347 41.86 -34.82 23.83
N ASP A 348 41.29 -34.06 24.77
CA ASP A 348 41.85 -33.91 26.12
C ASP A 348 41.94 -35.26 26.86
N LEU A 349 40.94 -36.13 26.70
CA LEU A 349 40.95 -37.49 27.27
C LEU A 349 42.07 -38.35 26.66
N LEU A 350 42.26 -38.30 25.33
CA LEU A 350 43.30 -39.03 24.62
C LEU A 350 44.70 -38.54 25.02
N MET A 351 44.89 -37.22 25.14
CA MET A 351 46.15 -36.63 25.61
C MET A 351 46.49 -37.08 27.03
N LYS A 352 45.52 -37.07 27.96
CA LYS A 352 45.71 -37.62 29.32
C LYS A 352 46.10 -39.10 29.30
N ARG A 353 45.49 -39.92 28.44
CA ARG A 353 45.84 -41.35 28.29
C ARG A 353 47.25 -41.52 27.73
N TYR A 354 47.64 -40.73 26.74
CA TYR A 354 48.97 -40.73 26.15
C TYR A 354 50.05 -40.35 27.17
N GLU A 355 49.86 -39.26 27.92
CA GLU A 355 50.79 -38.87 28.98
C GLU A 355 50.90 -39.93 30.08
N GLY A 356 49.79 -40.56 30.45
CA GLY A 356 49.76 -41.68 31.38
C GLY A 356 50.56 -42.89 30.87
N ALA A 357 50.41 -43.22 29.59
CA ALA A 357 51.18 -44.29 28.94
C ALA A 357 52.68 -43.96 28.89
N LYS A 358 53.03 -42.72 28.52
CA LYS A 358 54.42 -42.24 28.46
C LYS A 358 55.13 -42.35 29.82
N LYS A 359 54.47 -41.93 30.91
CA LYS A 359 55.01 -42.07 32.28
C LYS A 359 55.22 -43.54 32.67
N ARG A 360 54.30 -44.44 32.29
CA ARG A 360 54.44 -45.88 32.55
C ARG A 360 55.59 -46.51 31.75
N ILE A 361 55.81 -46.10 30.50
CA ILE A 361 56.93 -46.57 29.69
C ILE A 361 58.26 -46.18 30.35
N ALA A 362 58.42 -44.92 30.75
CA ALA A 362 59.63 -44.46 31.44
C ALA A 362 59.94 -45.24 32.74
N SER A 363 58.91 -45.51 33.55
CA SER A 363 59.07 -46.31 34.78
C SER A 363 59.50 -47.75 34.48
N LEU A 364 58.99 -48.35 33.41
CA LEU A 364 59.42 -49.70 33.03
C LEU A 364 60.85 -49.67 32.50
N GLU A 365 61.24 -48.67 31.71
CA GLU A 365 62.61 -48.54 31.17
C GLU A 365 63.64 -48.52 32.30
N GLU A 366 63.30 -47.82 33.38
CA GLU A 366 64.06 -47.81 34.62
C GLU A 366 64.16 -49.22 35.24
N GLU A 367 63.03 -49.94 35.40
CA GLU A 367 63.02 -51.33 35.90
C GLU A 367 63.83 -52.29 35.01
N SER A 368 63.74 -52.15 33.68
CA SER A 368 64.50 -52.93 32.71
C SER A 368 65.99 -52.68 32.82
N SER A 369 66.39 -51.42 32.95
CA SER A 369 67.80 -51.04 33.14
C SER A 369 68.35 -51.62 34.44
N GLY A 370 67.54 -51.61 35.52
CA GLY A 370 67.87 -52.24 36.79
C GLY A 370 68.02 -53.76 36.70
N ALA A 371 67.12 -54.44 35.98
CA ALA A 371 67.21 -55.89 35.75
C ALA A 371 68.45 -56.26 34.91
N LYS A 372 68.73 -55.51 33.83
CA LYS A 372 69.94 -55.69 33.00
C LYS A 372 71.22 -55.52 33.82
N TYR A 373 71.27 -54.52 34.71
CA TYR A 373 72.40 -54.31 35.61
C TYR A 373 72.60 -55.50 36.56
N LYS A 374 71.53 -55.99 37.22
CA LYS A 374 71.60 -57.16 38.10
C LYS A 374 72.07 -58.42 37.36
N CYS A 375 71.56 -58.68 36.15
CA CYS A 375 72.04 -59.77 35.30
C CYS A 375 73.53 -59.64 34.97
N SER A 376 74.00 -58.43 34.66
CA SER A 376 75.43 -58.18 34.38
C SER A 376 76.31 -58.46 35.60
N VAL A 377 75.88 -58.04 36.79
CA VAL A 377 76.59 -58.29 38.05
C VAL A 377 76.64 -59.80 38.34
N ALA A 378 75.51 -60.50 38.29
CA ALA A 378 75.45 -61.94 38.53
C ALA A 378 76.28 -62.74 37.51
N GLN A 379 76.31 -62.32 36.24
CA GLN A 379 77.15 -62.96 35.21
C GLN A 379 78.64 -62.80 35.52
N ARG A 380 79.08 -61.62 35.98
CA ARG A 380 80.47 -61.39 36.38
C ARG A 380 80.84 -62.21 37.62
N GLU A 381 79.95 -62.33 38.60
CA GLU A 381 80.18 -63.14 39.79
C GLU A 381 80.28 -64.63 39.46
N ARG A 382 79.41 -65.13 38.58
CA ARG A 382 79.50 -66.48 38.03
C ARG A 382 80.85 -66.72 37.35
N SER A 383 81.30 -65.83 36.48
CA SER A 383 82.61 -65.97 35.83
C SER A 383 83.77 -66.04 36.83
N LYS A 384 83.74 -65.23 37.90
CA LYS A 384 84.75 -65.27 38.97
C LYS A 384 84.72 -66.58 39.75
N LEU A 385 83.52 -67.09 40.07
CA LEU A 385 83.38 -68.36 40.79
C LEU A 385 83.78 -69.54 39.91
N GLN A 386 83.46 -69.51 38.62
CA GLN A 386 83.86 -70.55 37.68
C GLN A 386 85.39 -70.62 37.53
N GLN A 387 86.07 -69.47 37.44
CA GLN A 387 87.54 -69.41 37.51
C GLN A 387 88.10 -69.99 38.82
N ARG A 388 87.46 -69.71 39.97
CA ARG A 388 87.85 -70.29 41.26
C ARG A 388 87.63 -71.80 41.31
N VAL A 389 86.54 -72.30 40.76
CA VAL A 389 86.27 -73.74 40.62
C VAL A 389 87.36 -74.41 39.79
N GLU A 390 87.73 -73.85 38.63
CA GLU A 390 88.83 -74.37 37.80
C GLU A 390 90.18 -74.38 38.55
N GLN A 391 90.49 -73.32 39.32
CA GLN A 391 91.67 -73.28 40.18
C GLN A 391 91.64 -74.34 41.30
N LEU A 392 90.48 -74.59 41.91
CA LEU A 392 90.30 -75.62 42.93
C LEU A 392 90.42 -77.03 42.33
N VAL A 393 89.86 -77.28 41.15
CA VAL A 393 89.99 -78.56 40.43
C VAL A 393 91.45 -78.84 40.10
N THR A 394 92.18 -77.86 39.56
CA THR A 394 93.61 -78.02 39.24
C THR A 394 94.47 -78.23 40.49
N THR A 395 94.15 -77.58 41.62
CA THR A 395 94.86 -77.80 42.89
C THR A 395 94.54 -79.16 43.51
N ILE A 396 93.29 -79.62 43.47
CA ILE A 396 92.91 -80.99 43.85
C ILE A 396 93.69 -81.99 43.01
N GLN A 397 93.74 -81.82 41.69
CA GLN A 397 94.45 -82.76 40.81
C GLN A 397 95.96 -82.76 41.08
N ARG A 398 96.56 -81.61 41.42
CA ARG A 398 97.95 -81.53 41.89
C ARG A 398 98.16 -82.24 43.23
N LEU A 399 97.24 -82.08 44.19
CA LEU A 399 97.30 -82.74 45.49
C LEU A 399 97.09 -84.26 45.37
N GLU A 400 96.17 -84.72 44.53
CA GLU A 400 95.97 -86.14 44.23
C GLU A 400 97.22 -86.75 43.59
N ASN A 401 97.85 -86.05 42.65
CA ASN A 401 99.09 -86.51 42.03
C ASN A 401 100.26 -86.55 43.04
N LYS A 402 100.39 -85.55 43.92
CA LYS A 402 101.39 -85.56 45.01
C LYS A 402 101.15 -86.71 46.00
N TRP A 403 99.91 -86.89 46.44
CA TRP A 403 99.53 -87.99 47.35
C TRP A 403 99.81 -89.37 46.71
N LYS A 404 99.48 -89.57 45.44
CA LYS A 404 99.83 -90.79 44.69
C LYS A 404 101.35 -91.01 44.59
N MET A 405 102.14 -89.97 44.40
CA MET A 405 103.60 -90.04 44.35
C MET A 405 104.22 -90.36 45.73
N ASP A 406 103.67 -89.81 46.81
CA ASP A 406 104.17 -90.05 48.18
C ASP A 406 103.76 -91.42 48.72
N THR A 407 102.58 -91.94 48.36
CA THR A 407 102.17 -93.33 48.69
C THR A 407 102.98 -94.39 47.92
N GLY A 408 103.57 -94.03 46.77
CA GLY A 408 104.44 -94.91 45.97
C GLY A 408 105.88 -95.03 46.48
N LYS A 409 106.36 -94.08 47.29
CA LYS A 409 107.73 -94.10 47.87
C LYS A 409 107.68 -94.67 49.29
N LYS A 410 108.12 -95.91 49.48
CA LYS A 410 108.16 -96.65 50.77
C LYS A 410 109.08 -96.06 51.87
N SER A 411 109.34 -94.75 51.96
CA SER A 411 110.29 -94.23 52.97
C SER A 411 110.06 -92.82 53.50
N THR A 412 108.83 -92.28 53.54
CA THR A 412 108.56 -91.03 54.27
C THR A 412 107.28 -91.12 55.10
N SER A 413 107.24 -90.35 56.20
CA SER A 413 106.44 -90.63 57.40
C SER A 413 104.93 -90.62 57.17
N GLY A 414 104.19 -91.56 57.79
CA GLY A 414 102.72 -91.61 57.76
C GLY A 414 101.98 -90.37 58.31
N LYS A 415 102.70 -89.34 58.79
CA LYS A 415 102.13 -88.04 59.16
C LYS A 415 101.92 -87.12 57.95
N GLU A 416 102.75 -87.18 56.92
CA GLU A 416 102.58 -86.34 55.71
C GLU A 416 101.45 -86.85 54.82
N SER A 417 101.32 -88.18 54.65
CA SER A 417 100.21 -88.77 53.89
C SER A 417 98.84 -88.45 54.50
N LYS A 418 98.70 -88.51 55.84
CA LYS A 418 97.46 -88.12 56.54
C LYS A 418 97.17 -86.61 56.46
N ARG A 419 98.19 -85.76 56.44
CA ARG A 419 98.00 -84.31 56.22
C ARG A 419 97.52 -84.02 54.80
N LEU A 420 98.12 -84.65 53.80
CA LEU A 420 97.68 -84.53 52.40
C LEU A 420 96.27 -85.07 52.19
N GLU A 421 95.89 -86.15 52.85
CA GLU A 421 94.52 -86.69 52.83
C GLU A 421 93.51 -85.71 53.45
N HIS A 422 93.84 -85.12 54.60
CA HIS A 422 92.99 -84.10 55.25
C HIS A 422 92.88 -82.83 54.39
N ASP A 423 93.98 -82.35 53.79
CA ASP A 423 93.97 -81.19 52.90
C ASP A 423 93.21 -81.48 51.60
N LEU A 424 93.29 -82.70 51.08
CA LEU A 424 92.48 -83.15 49.95
C LEU A 424 90.99 -83.16 50.31
N LEU A 425 90.61 -83.70 51.47
CA LEU A 425 89.22 -83.75 51.90
C LEU A 425 88.65 -82.33 52.13
N ARG A 426 89.45 -81.43 52.70
CA ARG A 426 89.09 -80.03 52.93
C ARG A 426 88.95 -79.24 51.63
N THR A 427 89.84 -79.48 50.66
CA THR A 427 89.74 -78.84 49.33
C THR A 427 88.57 -79.40 48.53
N LYS A 428 88.27 -80.70 48.60
CA LYS A 428 87.09 -81.32 47.99
C LYS A 428 85.78 -80.78 48.57
N THR A 429 85.68 -80.63 49.89
CA THR A 429 84.50 -80.01 50.54
C THR A 429 84.35 -78.54 50.17
N THR A 430 85.46 -77.79 50.07
CA THR A 430 85.43 -76.40 49.60
C THR A 430 85.01 -76.30 48.13
N LEU A 431 85.48 -77.22 47.26
CA LEU A 431 85.06 -77.30 45.87
C LEU A 431 83.56 -77.58 45.76
N ALA A 432 83.06 -78.58 46.48
CA ALA A 432 81.62 -78.92 46.48
C ALA A 432 80.75 -77.72 46.92
N GLY A 433 81.19 -76.97 47.94
CA GLY A 433 80.51 -75.73 48.34
C GLY A 433 80.53 -74.66 47.24
N LYS A 434 81.64 -74.50 46.53
CA LYS A 434 81.75 -73.53 45.42
C LYS A 434 80.98 -73.95 44.17
N GLU A 435 80.90 -75.24 43.88
CA GLU A 435 80.07 -75.78 42.80
C GLU A 435 78.58 -75.58 43.10
N GLN A 436 78.17 -75.76 44.36
CA GLN A 436 76.80 -75.46 44.78
C GLN A 436 76.48 -73.96 44.67
N ASP A 437 77.41 -73.07 45.06
CA ASP A 437 77.26 -71.62 44.85
C ASP A 437 77.10 -71.27 43.35
N VAL A 438 77.82 -71.96 42.45
CA VAL A 438 77.70 -71.76 40.99
C VAL A 438 76.33 -72.22 40.47
N VAL A 439 75.84 -73.37 40.95
CA VAL A 439 74.51 -73.89 40.56
C VAL A 439 73.39 -72.96 41.04
N GLU A 440 73.48 -72.42 42.25
CA GLU A 440 72.53 -71.43 42.76
C GLU A 440 72.55 -70.14 41.93
N LEU A 441 73.74 -69.60 41.61
CA LEU A 441 73.85 -68.44 40.73
C LEU A 441 73.38 -68.69 39.30
N GLU A 442 73.54 -69.91 38.77
CA GLU A 442 72.97 -70.26 37.46
C GLU A 442 71.43 -70.29 37.49
N LYS A 443 70.84 -70.71 38.60
CA LYS A 443 69.39 -70.67 38.80
C LYS A 443 68.91 -69.21 38.85
N ASP A 444 69.57 -68.36 39.62
CA ASP A 444 69.26 -66.94 39.74
C ASP A 444 69.44 -66.21 38.39
N LEU A 445 70.52 -66.50 37.65
CA LEU A 445 70.75 -65.96 36.31
C LEU A 445 69.67 -66.40 35.31
N LYS A 446 69.24 -67.66 35.36
CA LYS A 446 68.14 -68.15 34.51
C LYS A 446 66.82 -67.46 34.85
N GLU A 447 66.56 -67.23 36.13
CA GLU A 447 65.33 -66.57 36.57
C GLU A 447 65.31 -65.08 36.22
N GLU A 448 66.41 -64.35 36.44
CA GLU A 448 66.55 -62.96 36.02
C GLU A 448 66.56 -62.81 34.50
N ARG A 449 67.12 -63.76 33.74
CA ARG A 449 67.01 -63.78 32.27
C ARG A 449 65.56 -63.96 31.81
N ARG A 450 64.81 -64.89 32.41
CA ARG A 450 63.37 -65.05 32.16
C ARG A 450 62.57 -63.82 32.57
N ARG A 451 63.00 -63.10 33.60
CA ARG A 451 62.38 -61.84 34.06
C ARG A 451 62.64 -60.71 33.07
N ALA A 452 63.87 -60.57 32.59
CA ALA A 452 64.26 -59.62 31.56
C ALA A 452 63.55 -59.89 30.22
N GLU A 453 63.40 -61.16 29.81
CA GLU A 453 62.65 -61.53 28.61
C GLU A 453 61.16 -61.19 28.73
N ARG A 454 60.53 -61.47 29.89
CA ARG A 454 59.14 -61.07 30.16
C ARG A 454 58.96 -59.55 30.12
N LEU A 455 59.89 -58.79 30.70
CA LEU A 455 59.89 -57.33 30.62
C LEU A 455 60.05 -56.88 29.17
N GLY A 456 61.00 -57.43 28.42
CA GLY A 456 61.23 -57.12 27.00
C GLY A 456 60.00 -57.34 26.12
N GLN A 457 59.29 -58.46 26.29
CA GLN A 457 58.03 -58.72 25.59
C GLN A 457 56.92 -57.74 26.03
N ALA A 458 56.87 -57.37 27.31
CA ALA A 458 55.93 -56.36 27.80
C ALA A 458 56.20 -54.97 27.22
N PHE A 459 57.47 -54.61 26.99
CA PHE A 459 57.82 -53.38 26.25
C PHE A 459 57.35 -53.42 24.81
N LEU A 460 57.66 -54.48 24.07
CA LEU A 460 57.26 -54.61 22.67
C LEU A 460 55.76 -54.45 22.49
N LYS A 461 54.95 -55.14 23.32
CA LYS A 461 53.48 -55.00 23.27
C LYS A 461 52.99 -53.59 23.63
N ARG A 462 53.66 -52.90 24.56
CA ARG A 462 53.28 -51.55 24.97
C ARG A 462 53.75 -50.47 24.00
N ASP A 463 54.90 -50.64 23.37
CA ASP A 463 55.40 -49.74 22.33
C ASP A 463 54.48 -49.82 21.09
N GLN A 464 54.03 -51.02 20.76
CA GLN A 464 53.03 -51.23 19.71
C GLN A 464 51.70 -50.53 20.06
N ALA A 465 51.20 -50.67 21.29
CA ALA A 465 50.02 -49.94 21.76
C ALA A 465 50.23 -48.41 21.80
N ALA A 466 51.44 -47.93 22.09
CA ALA A 466 51.74 -46.50 22.09
C ALA A 466 51.75 -45.92 20.66
N ARG A 467 52.24 -46.68 19.67
CA ARG A 467 52.17 -46.31 18.25
C ARG A 467 50.73 -46.27 17.74
N GLU A 468 49.92 -47.28 18.06
CA GLU A 468 48.48 -47.29 17.72
C GLU A 468 47.75 -46.07 18.32
N LEU A 469 48.08 -45.71 19.56
CA LEU A 469 47.49 -44.55 20.23
C LEU A 469 47.97 -43.22 19.63
N ALA A 470 49.22 -43.16 19.15
CA ALA A 470 49.77 -42.01 18.43
C ALA A 470 49.11 -41.85 17.05
N GLU A 471 48.91 -42.94 16.30
CA GLU A 471 48.18 -42.92 15.02
C GLU A 471 46.72 -42.49 15.20
N GLN A 472 46.05 -42.97 16.27
CA GLN A 472 44.70 -42.51 16.61
C GLN A 472 44.69 -41.02 16.97
N LEU A 473 45.67 -40.52 17.72
CA LEU A 473 45.79 -39.10 18.03
C LEU A 473 45.96 -38.28 16.75
N GLU A 474 46.83 -38.71 15.83
CA GLU A 474 47.08 -38.03 14.55
C GLU A 474 45.80 -37.93 13.71
N TRP A 475 45.04 -39.03 13.59
CA TRP A 475 43.74 -39.05 12.92
C TRP A 475 42.74 -38.08 13.56
N ASN A 476 42.62 -38.11 14.89
CA ASN A 476 41.71 -37.20 15.60
C ASN A 476 42.13 -35.73 15.46
N THR A 477 43.42 -35.40 15.41
CA THR A 477 43.88 -34.04 15.14
C THR A 477 43.56 -33.59 13.72
N LYS A 478 43.70 -34.47 12.72
CA LYS A 478 43.30 -34.18 11.34
C LYS A 478 41.79 -33.93 11.23
N ASP A 479 40.97 -34.74 11.91
CA ASP A 479 39.51 -34.52 11.97
C ASP A 479 39.16 -33.20 12.67
N LEU A 480 39.85 -32.84 13.75
CA LEU A 480 39.67 -31.57 14.44
C LEU A 480 40.01 -30.38 13.53
N GLN A 481 41.12 -30.44 12.80
CA GLN A 481 41.52 -29.40 11.83
C GLN A 481 40.49 -29.27 10.70
N LEU A 482 39.99 -30.39 10.16
CA LEU A 482 38.94 -30.37 9.14
C LEU A 482 37.65 -29.72 9.65
N HIS A 483 37.28 -29.99 10.91
CA HIS A 483 36.12 -29.34 11.54
C HIS A 483 36.33 -27.85 11.78
N GLN A 484 37.52 -27.42 12.21
CA GLN A 484 37.87 -26.00 12.34
C GLN A 484 37.83 -25.28 10.98
N GLU A 485 38.35 -25.89 9.92
CA GLU A 485 38.26 -25.33 8.57
C GLU A 485 36.81 -25.20 8.09
N ARG A 486 35.97 -26.21 8.35
CA ARG A 486 34.54 -26.16 8.01
C ARG A 486 33.83 -25.02 8.75
N LEU A 487 34.09 -24.88 10.05
CA LEU A 487 33.55 -23.78 10.87
C LEU A 487 34.01 -22.41 10.35
N ALA A 488 35.29 -22.27 10.01
CA ALA A 488 35.83 -21.02 9.46
C ALA A 488 35.24 -20.68 8.08
N ARG A 489 34.86 -21.68 7.27
CA ARG A 489 34.13 -21.46 6.01
C ARG A 489 32.69 -21.02 6.26
N THR A 490 31.96 -21.66 7.17
CA THR A 490 30.59 -21.25 7.51
C THR A 490 30.53 -19.85 8.11
N LEU A 491 31.46 -19.49 8.99
CA LEU A 491 31.54 -18.13 9.54
C LEU A 491 31.84 -17.08 8.45
N ARG A 492 32.71 -17.39 7.48
CA ARG A 492 32.94 -16.50 6.32
C ARG A 492 31.69 -16.32 5.45
N VAL A 493 30.94 -17.39 5.20
CA VAL A 493 29.67 -17.31 4.44
C VAL A 493 28.64 -16.47 5.20
N ALA A 494 28.51 -16.68 6.51
CA ALA A 494 27.61 -15.88 7.35
C ALA A 494 27.99 -14.39 7.36
N SER A 495 29.27 -14.06 7.49
CA SER A 495 29.78 -12.69 7.44
C SER A 495 29.56 -12.03 6.06
N ASN A 496 29.73 -12.78 4.97
CA ASN A 496 29.44 -12.28 3.62
C ASN A 496 27.94 -12.02 3.42
N LEU A 497 27.07 -12.90 3.93
CA LEU A 497 25.62 -12.69 3.90
C LEU A 497 25.19 -11.48 4.71
N GLU A 498 25.75 -11.30 5.91
CA GLU A 498 25.51 -10.11 6.74
C GLU A 498 25.97 -8.83 6.03
N SER A 499 27.15 -8.85 5.40
CA SER A 499 27.65 -7.73 4.59
C SER A 499 26.75 -7.44 3.38
N GLN A 500 26.21 -8.46 2.72
CA GLN A 500 25.25 -8.29 1.62
C GLN A 500 23.91 -7.74 2.09
N LEU A 501 23.40 -8.18 3.24
CA LEU A 501 22.18 -7.64 3.84
C LEU A 501 22.36 -6.19 4.24
N LEU A 502 23.50 -5.83 4.81
CA LEU A 502 23.85 -4.43 5.11
C LEU A 502 23.96 -3.59 3.83
N ALA A 503 24.64 -4.09 2.80
CA ALA A 503 24.76 -3.40 1.50
C ALA A 503 23.39 -3.17 0.85
N ASN A 504 22.50 -4.16 0.87
CA ASN A 504 21.14 -4.03 0.34
C ASN A 504 20.27 -3.06 1.17
N SER A 505 20.46 -3.02 2.50
CA SER A 505 19.77 -2.04 3.35
C SER A 505 20.24 -0.60 3.11
N CYS A 506 21.47 -0.41 2.62
CA CYS A 506 22.00 0.90 2.25
C CYS A 506 21.53 1.37 0.88
N THR A 507 21.23 0.46 -0.06
CA THR A 507 20.69 0.83 -1.39
C THR A 507 19.19 1.09 -1.36
N GLU A 508 18.42 0.43 -0.48
CA GLU A 508 16.99 0.73 -0.30
C GLU A 508 16.73 2.10 0.34
N ASN A 509 17.62 2.60 1.21
CA ASN A 509 17.52 3.95 1.76
C ASN A 509 18.06 5.06 0.82
N GLY A 510 18.73 4.70 -0.27
CA GLY A 510 19.23 5.65 -1.28
C GLY A 510 18.18 6.13 -2.29
N TYR A 511 17.02 5.47 -2.37
CA TYR A 511 15.95 5.83 -3.32
C TYR A 511 14.92 6.83 -2.78
N ILE A 512 15.07 7.32 -1.54
CA ILE A 512 14.11 8.25 -0.90
C ILE A 512 14.54 9.73 -1.00
N SER A 513 15.65 10.06 -1.69
CA SER A 513 16.16 11.45 -1.78
C SER A 513 16.20 12.05 -3.19
N TYR A 514 15.20 11.78 -4.04
CA TYR A 514 15.03 12.53 -5.29
C TYR A 514 13.55 12.72 -5.66
N PHE A 515 12.80 13.42 -4.81
CA PHE A 515 11.57 14.10 -5.26
C PHE A 515 11.43 15.41 -4.49
N GLY A 516 11.95 16.48 -5.09
CA GLY A 516 11.81 17.83 -4.56
C GLY A 516 12.68 18.84 -5.27
N GLU A 517 12.45 19.07 -6.57
CA GLU A 517 12.51 20.42 -7.17
C GLU A 517 11.90 20.43 -8.58
N GLU A 518 11.13 21.48 -8.84
CA GLU A 518 10.20 21.65 -9.94
C GLU A 518 10.85 22.09 -11.27
N THR A 519 10.20 21.68 -12.37
CA THR A 519 10.05 22.40 -13.65
C THR A 519 11.26 23.05 -14.32
N ALA A 520 11.74 22.44 -15.40
CA ALA A 520 11.87 23.07 -16.73
C ALA A 520 12.41 22.06 -17.76
N ALA A 521 11.61 21.72 -18.77
CA ALA A 521 12.11 21.29 -20.07
C ALA A 521 12.55 22.56 -20.85
N PRO A 522 13.47 22.52 -21.85
CA PRO A 522 13.59 21.44 -22.82
C PRO A 522 15.00 21.09 -23.37
N SER A 523 14.99 20.08 -24.24
CA SER A 523 15.85 19.84 -25.43
C SER A 523 17.21 19.12 -25.29
N ASN A 524 17.23 17.96 -25.97
CA ASN A 524 18.23 17.40 -26.90
C ASN A 524 19.70 17.15 -26.51
N GLU A 525 20.13 15.97 -26.99
CA GLU A 525 21.48 15.59 -27.43
C GLU A 525 22.59 15.54 -26.38
N LEU A 526 23.00 14.32 -26.01
CA LEU A 526 24.35 13.80 -26.26
C LEU A 526 24.61 12.45 -25.58
N LEU A 527 25.30 11.56 -26.33
CA LEU A 527 26.05 10.36 -25.92
C LEU A 527 25.21 9.13 -25.52
N ALA A 528 25.09 8.03 -26.28
CA ALA A 528 25.86 7.50 -27.41
C ALA A 528 27.38 7.46 -27.19
N ALA A 529 27.83 6.69 -26.20
CA ALA A 529 29.12 6.01 -26.22
C ALA A 529 29.15 4.92 -25.13
N ILE A 530 29.90 3.85 -25.38
CA ILE A 530 30.32 2.78 -24.45
C ILE A 530 29.41 1.53 -24.45
N ASN A 531 29.40 0.87 -25.60
CA ASN A 531 29.54 -0.57 -25.80
C ASN A 531 30.29 -0.69 -27.15
N SER A 532 31.25 -1.55 -27.43
CA SER A 532 32.02 -2.52 -26.68
C SER A 532 32.87 -3.17 -27.76
N ASP A 533 34.14 -2.79 -27.88
CA ASP A 533 35.13 -3.49 -28.70
C ASP A 533 36.07 -4.20 -27.74
N GLU A 534 35.99 -5.52 -27.68
CA GLU A 534 37.10 -6.34 -28.16
C GLU A 534 36.70 -7.81 -28.25
N SER A 535 37.07 -8.35 -29.40
CA SER A 535 36.90 -9.71 -29.88
C SER A 535 38.04 -10.59 -29.37
N THR A 536 37.78 -11.89 -29.18
CA THR A 536 38.61 -12.94 -29.80
C THR A 536 37.99 -14.33 -29.70
N GLN A 537 37.64 -14.86 -30.89
CA GLN A 537 37.90 -16.21 -31.41
C GLN A 537 37.61 -17.47 -30.54
N ALA A 538 36.49 -18.13 -30.88
CA ALA A 538 36.36 -19.48 -31.48
C ALA A 538 37.55 -20.48 -31.36
N PRO A 539 37.32 -21.82 -31.25
CA PRO A 539 36.52 -22.52 -32.26
C PRO A 539 35.54 -23.62 -31.78
N ASN A 540 34.51 -23.76 -32.61
CA ASN A 540 33.80 -24.97 -33.05
C ASN A 540 34.19 -26.31 -32.42
N ASN A 541 33.17 -27.03 -31.96
CA ASN A 541 32.96 -28.40 -32.40
C ASN A 541 31.46 -28.65 -32.60
N ASN A 542 31.13 -29.04 -33.83
CA ASN A 542 29.93 -29.77 -34.18
C ASN A 542 29.85 -31.05 -33.35
N ASP A 543 28.68 -31.42 -32.86
CA ASP A 543 28.24 -32.79 -33.10
C ASP A 543 26.72 -32.92 -33.04
N GLU A 544 26.24 -33.63 -34.05
CA GLU A 544 24.87 -34.02 -34.31
C GLU A 544 24.36 -34.94 -33.19
N SER A 545 23.07 -34.89 -32.86
CA SER A 545 22.21 -36.08 -32.81
C SER A 545 20.81 -35.84 -32.28
N LYS A 546 19.85 -36.21 -33.15
CA LYS A 546 18.67 -37.03 -32.87
C LYS A 546 17.50 -36.41 -32.09
N GLN A 547 16.51 -36.02 -32.90
CA GLN A 547 15.08 -36.17 -32.61
C GLN A 547 14.73 -37.59 -32.13
N VAL A 548 13.96 -37.68 -31.05
CA VAL A 548 12.93 -38.72 -30.84
C VAL A 548 11.74 -38.05 -30.12
N PRO A 549 10.49 -38.26 -30.58
CA PRO A 549 9.29 -37.71 -29.94
C PRO A 549 8.73 -38.70 -28.92
N ASN A 550 8.10 -38.23 -27.83
CA ASN A 550 7.09 -39.04 -27.16
C ASN A 550 6.12 -38.26 -26.27
N LYS A 551 4.86 -38.35 -26.68
CA LYS A 551 3.66 -38.68 -25.88
C LYS A 551 3.24 -37.77 -24.74
N GLN A 552 2.15 -37.07 -25.06
CA GLN A 552 1.03 -36.75 -24.18
C GLN A 552 0.77 -37.84 -23.12
N ALA A 553 0.68 -37.41 -21.87
CA ALA A 553 -0.03 -38.12 -20.81
C ALA A 553 -1.03 -37.15 -20.18
N THR A 554 -2.31 -37.47 -20.37
CA THR A 554 -3.43 -36.97 -19.59
C THR A 554 -3.32 -37.47 -18.14
N PRO A 555 -3.62 -36.64 -17.12
CA PRO A 555 -3.96 -37.16 -15.79
C PRO A 555 -5.48 -37.39 -15.68
N PRO A 556 -5.92 -38.48 -15.00
CA PRO A 556 -7.32 -38.73 -14.76
C PRO A 556 -7.85 -37.95 -13.54
N SER A 557 -9.15 -37.73 -13.60
CA SER A 557 -10.05 -37.25 -12.57
C SER A 557 -10.11 -38.14 -11.31
N SER A 558 -10.72 -37.57 -10.27
CA SER A 558 -11.06 -38.10 -8.93
C SER A 558 -10.09 -37.59 -7.85
N THR A 559 -10.56 -36.87 -6.83
CA THR A 559 -11.32 -37.48 -5.74
C THR A 559 -12.14 -36.41 -5.02
N GLN A 560 -13.41 -36.74 -4.76
CA GLN A 560 -14.33 -36.02 -3.89
C GLN A 560 -13.74 -35.91 -2.48
N GLN A 561 -13.85 -34.72 -1.86
CA GLN A 561 -13.86 -34.60 -0.41
C GLN A 561 -15.12 -33.84 0.05
N PRO A 562 -15.72 -34.25 1.18
CA PRO A 562 -17.03 -33.80 1.59
C PRO A 562 -16.99 -32.41 2.23
N VAL A 563 -17.99 -31.62 1.87
CA VAL A 563 -18.37 -30.35 2.51
C VAL A 563 -18.74 -30.65 3.97
N ARG A 564 -17.93 -30.18 4.92
CA ARG A 564 -18.37 -30.02 6.32
C ARG A 564 -19.11 -28.70 6.44
N GLN A 565 -20.42 -28.80 6.66
CA GLN A 565 -21.26 -27.73 7.18
C GLN A 565 -20.77 -27.39 8.60
N PHE A 566 -20.41 -26.13 8.83
CA PHE A 566 -20.35 -25.58 10.19
C PHE A 566 -21.61 -24.77 10.42
N GLU A 567 -22.39 -25.25 11.38
CA GLU A 567 -23.57 -24.60 11.92
C GLU A 567 -23.19 -23.29 12.62
N HIS A 568 -23.98 -22.26 12.37
CA HIS A 568 -24.04 -21.05 13.19
C HIS A 568 -24.60 -21.38 14.58
N PRO A 569 -24.10 -20.72 15.64
CA PRO A 569 -24.96 -20.34 16.74
C PRO A 569 -25.20 -18.83 16.71
N ALA A 570 -26.46 -18.49 16.50
CA ALA A 570 -27.04 -17.20 16.84
C ALA A 570 -26.71 -16.85 18.30
N ARG A 571 -26.20 -15.65 18.54
CA ARG A 571 -26.35 -14.97 19.83
C ARG A 571 -27.15 -13.70 19.61
N GLN A 572 -28.43 -13.82 19.95
CA GLN A 572 -29.23 -12.73 20.48
C GLN A 572 -28.51 -12.17 21.71
N ILE A 573 -28.26 -10.87 21.73
CA ILE A 573 -28.16 -10.12 22.98
C ILE A 573 -29.07 -8.91 22.80
N ALA A 574 -30.13 -8.90 23.60
CA ALA A 574 -30.95 -7.75 23.87
C ALA A 574 -30.16 -6.78 24.76
N ASN A 575 -30.07 -5.53 24.34
CA ASN A 575 -30.37 -4.32 25.11
C ASN A 575 -30.28 -3.10 24.20
#